data_AF-A0A2V8UR56-F1
#
_entry.id   AF-A0A2V8UR56-F1
#
_cell.length_a   1.000
_cell.length_b   1.000
_cell.length_c   1.000
_cell.angle_alpha   90.00
_cell.angle_beta   90.00
_cell.angle_gamma   90.00
#
_symmetry.space_group_name_H-M   'P 1'
#
loop_
_entity.id
_entity.type
_entity.pdbx_description
1 polymer ?
#
loop_
_entity_poly.entity_id
_entity_poly.type
_entity_poly.pdbx_seq_one_letter_code
_entity_poly.pdbx_strand_id
1 'polypeptide(L)' 'MYGSSNARIRLALKVLAFCDFGKKKALTADDLDSLKICLGHDASYMSFDQIACAVIEQELHELKRTHAEQRQAS' A
#
# COMPACT_ATOMS: atom_id res chain seq x y z
N MET A 1 7.64 -12.64 -5.14
CA MET A 1 7.29 -11.43 -5.91
C MET A 1 6.00 -10.87 -5.34
N TYR A 2 6.05 -9.70 -4.68
CA TYR A 2 4.88 -9.06 -4.09
C TYR A 2 3.90 -8.64 -5.21
N GLY A 3 2.60 -8.90 -5.02
CA GLY A 3 1.57 -8.80 -6.05
C GLY A 3 1.49 -7.46 -6.79
N SER A 4 0.69 -7.41 -7.87
CA SER A 4 0.52 -6.22 -8.72
C SER A 4 0.14 -4.97 -7.91
N SER A 5 0.40 -3.77 -8.45
CA SER A 5 0.07 -2.47 -7.81
C SER A 5 -1.36 -2.42 -7.23
N ASN A 6 -2.32 -3.01 -7.95
CA ASN A 6 -3.71 -3.13 -7.49
C ASN A 6 -3.86 -4.00 -6.23
N ALA A 7 -3.06 -5.05 -6.06
CA ALA A 7 -3.06 -5.86 -4.84
C ALA A 7 -2.50 -5.09 -3.65
N ARG A 8 -1.43 -4.31 -3.84
CA ARG A 8 -0.81 -3.48 -2.79
C ARG A 8 -1.74 -2.34 -2.34
N ILE A 9 -2.37 -1.65 -3.28
CA ILE A 9 -3.41 -0.63 -2.97
C ILE A 9 -4.58 -1.24 -2.21
N ARG A 10 -5.09 -2.40 -2.62
CA ARG A 10 -6.20 -3.06 -1.92
C ARG A 10 -5.84 -3.46 -0.49
N LEU A 11 -4.62 -3.94 -0.27
CA LEU A 11 -4.12 -4.25 1.07
C LEU A 11 -4.05 -3.00 1.95
N ALA A 12 -3.48 -1.90 1.44
CA ALA A 12 -3.41 -0.63 2.13
C ALA A 12 -4.81 -0.08 2.49
N LEU A 13 -5.76 -0.11 1.55
CA LEU A 13 -7.14 0.31 1.80
C LEU A 13 -7.84 -0.55 2.86
N LYS A 14 -7.56 -1.85 2.90
CA LYS A 14 -8.07 -2.75 3.94
C LYS A 14 -7.55 -2.34 5.33
N VAL A 15 -6.26 -1.99 5.42
CA VAL A 15 -5.62 -1.53 6.67
C VAL A 15 -6.22 -0.21 7.13
N LEU A 16 -6.36 0.79 6.25
CA LEU A 16 -7.01 2.06 6.58
C LEU A 16 -8.45 1.86 7.08
N ALA A 17 -9.22 1.00 6.42
CA ALA A 17 -10.59 0.71 6.83
C ALA A 17 -10.68 0.04 8.21
N PHE A 18 -9.64 -0.67 8.64
CA PHE A 18 -9.54 -1.23 9.98
C PHE A 18 -9.18 -0.16 11.01
N CYS A 19 -8.18 0.67 10.71
CA CYS A 19 -7.74 1.77 11.58
C CYS A 19 -8.87 2.79 11.86
N ASP A 20 -9.63 3.21 10.83
CA ASP A 20 -10.66 4.25 10.98
C ASP A 20 -11.99 3.73 11.56
N PHE A 21 -12.43 2.53 11.17
CA PHE A 21 -13.81 2.10 11.43
C PHE A 21 -13.91 0.93 12.41
N GLY A 22 -12.79 0.43 12.95
CA GLY A 22 -12.77 -0.76 13.81
C GLY A 22 -13.45 -1.97 13.14
N LYS A 23 -13.48 -2.01 11.80
CA LYS A 23 -14.21 -3.04 11.06
C LYS A 23 -13.63 -4.40 11.37
N LYS A 24 -14.40 -5.21 12.11
CA LYS A 24 -14.09 -6.57 12.58
C LYS A 24 -13.88 -7.63 11.49
N LYS A 25 -13.64 -7.27 10.23
CA LYS A 25 -13.08 -8.24 9.28
C LYS A 25 -11.61 -8.38 9.66
N ALA A 26 -11.25 -9.51 10.27
CA ALA A 26 -9.94 -9.76 10.84
C ALA A 26 -8.84 -9.33 9.85
N LEU A 27 -8.16 -8.23 10.17
CA LEU A 27 -6.86 -7.98 9.62
C LEU A 27 -5.93 -9.00 10.29
N THR A 28 -5.27 -9.83 9.48
CA THR A 28 -4.32 -10.80 10.03
C THR A 28 -3.00 -10.08 10.31
N ALA A 29 -2.17 -10.65 11.21
CA ALA A 29 -0.80 -10.17 11.37
C ALA A 29 -0.03 -10.18 10.04
N ASP A 30 -0.30 -11.19 9.19
CA ASP A 30 0.27 -11.30 7.85
C ASP A 30 -0.10 -10.13 6.92
N ASP A 31 -1.31 -9.56 7.03
CA ASP A 31 -1.70 -8.38 6.25
C ASP A 31 -0.82 -7.17 6.62
N LEU A 32 -0.51 -7.02 7.91
CA LEU A 32 0.30 -5.93 8.45
C LEU A 32 1.76 -6.09 8.08
N ASP A 33 2.29 -7.31 8.17
CA ASP A 33 3.66 -7.61 7.78
C ASP A 33 3.85 -7.48 6.27
N SER A 34 2.87 -7.93 5.47
CA SER A 34 2.87 -7.72 4.01
C SER A 34 2.87 -6.24 3.64
N LEU A 35 2.13 -5.41 4.39
CA LEU A 35 2.08 -3.97 4.16
C LEU A 35 3.41 -3.29 4.53
N LYS A 36 4.05 -3.67 5.65
CA LYS A 36 5.39 -3.19 6.02
C LYS A 36 6.43 -3.53 4.96
N ILE A 37 6.38 -4.74 4.40
CA ILE A 37 7.32 -5.15 3.37
C ILE A 37 7.16 -4.32 2.08
N CYS A 38 5.95 -3.83 1.78
CA CYS A 38 5.74 -2.97 0.61
C CYS A 38 6.54 -1.66 0.67
N LEU A 39 6.82 -1.12 1.87
CA LEU A 39 7.61 0.11 2.06
C LEU A 39 9.11 -0.12 2.26
N GLY A 40 9.53 -1.37 2.44
CA GLY A 40 10.93 -1.69 2.74
C GLY A 40 11.30 -1.53 4.22
N HIS A 41 12.55 -1.88 4.54
CA HIS A 41 13.12 -2.01 5.89
C HIS A 41 13.26 -0.65 6.62
N ASP A 42 12.17 0.01 7.03
CA ASP A 42 12.17 0.91 8.22
C ASP A 42 10.78 1.41 8.68
N ALA A 43 9.69 0.68 8.41
CA ALA A 43 8.34 1.07 8.84
C ALA A 43 8.09 0.90 10.35
N SER A 44 9.11 0.55 11.15
CA SER A 44 8.99 0.22 12.58
C SER A 44 8.51 1.38 13.45
N TYR A 45 8.73 2.63 13.01
CA TYR A 45 8.32 3.85 13.71
C TYR A 45 6.98 4.42 13.21
N MET A 46 6.41 3.84 12.15
CA MET A 46 5.18 4.31 11.53
C MET A 46 3.98 3.53 12.05
N SER A 47 2.87 4.23 12.26
CA SER A 47 1.56 3.60 12.50
C SER A 47 1.03 2.93 11.23
N PHE A 48 0.14 1.95 11.38
CA PHE A 48 -0.35 1.15 10.25
C PHE A 48 -1.09 1.97 9.18
N ASP A 49 -1.80 3.02 9.60
CA ASP A 49 -2.42 4.00 8.71
C ASP A 49 -1.37 4.81 7.93
N GLN A 50 -0.30 5.27 8.59
CA GLN A 50 0.80 5.96 7.91
C GLN A 50 1.48 5.04 6.86
N ILE A 51 1.71 3.78 7.20
CA ILE A 51 2.27 2.77 6.30
C ILE A 51 1.31 2.57 5.10
N ALA A 52 0.01 2.43 5.35
CA ALA A 52 -0.97 2.23 4.29
C ALA A 52 -1.05 3.44 3.33
N CYS A 53 -1.05 4.66 3.87
CA CYS A 53 -1.01 5.87 3.06
C CYS A 53 0.24 5.93 2.17
N ALA A 54 1.41 5.67 2.74
CA ALA A 54 2.66 5.73 1.98
C ALA A 54 2.75 4.65 0.88
N VAL A 55 2.19 3.46 1.10
CA VAL A 55 2.05 2.45 0.03
C VAL A 55 1.16 2.97 -1.10
N ILE A 56 0.00 3.56 -0.78
CA ILE A 56 -0.90 4.11 -1.81
C ILE A 56 -0.21 5.23 -2.62
N GLU A 57 0.51 6.12 -1.94
CA GLU A 57 1.25 7.21 -2.58
C GLU A 57 2.34 6.69 -3.52
N GLN A 58 3.11 5.68 -3.09
CA GLN A 58 4.14 5.05 -3.91
C GLN A 58 3.54 4.42 -5.18
N GLU A 59 2.46 3.65 -5.04
CA GLU A 59 1.80 3.04 -6.20
C GLU A 59 1.21 4.06 -7.16
N LEU A 60 0.61 5.13 -6.64
CA LEU A 60 0.10 6.23 -7.48
C LEU A 60 1.23 6.95 -8.21
N HIS A 61 2.38 7.14 -7.57
CA HIS A 61 3.54 7.75 -8.19
C HIS A 61 4.09 6.85 -9.32
N GLU A 62 4.21 5.54 -9.09
CA GLU A 62 4.64 4.58 -10.13
C GLU A 62 3.68 4.56 -11.32
N LEU A 63 2.36 4.50 -11.06
CA LEU A 63 1.34 4.55 -12.12
C LEU A 63 1.43 5.84 -12.94
N LYS A 64 1.55 7.01 -12.27
CA LYS A 64 1.71 8.29 -12.96
C LYS A 64 2.97 8.33 -13.83
N ARG A 65 4.09 7.79 -13.34
CA ARG A 65 5.34 7.69 -14.08
C ARG A 65 5.15 6.82 -15.33
N THR A 66 4.60 5.62 -15.19
CA THR A 66 4.34 4.72 -16.33
C THR A 66 3.39 5.35 -17.36
N HIS A 67 2.34 6.04 -16.90
CA HIS A 67 1.44 6.78 -17.81
C HIS A 67 2.11 7.97 -18.52
N ALA A 68 3.12 8.59 -17.91
CA ALA A 68 3.89 9.66 -18.55
C ALA A 68 4.86 9.09 -19.60
N GLU A 69 5.54 8.00 -19.27
CA GLU A 69 6.45 7.27 -20.19
C GLU A 69 5.70 6.76 -21.42
N GLN A 70 4.51 6.17 -21.24
CA GLN A 70 3.66 5.71 -22.36
C GLN A 70 3.23 6.85 -23.29
N ARG A 71 2.95 8.04 -22.74
CA ARG A 71 2.57 9.22 -23.53
C ARG A 71 3.74 9.84 -24.30
N GLN A 72 4.97 9.66 -23.85
CA GLN A 72 6.17 10.12 -24.56
C GLN A 72 6.63 9.14 -25.65
N ALA A 73 6.21 7.87 -25.56
CA ALA A 73 6.54 6.82 -26.51
C ALA A 73 5.52 6.65 -27.66
N SER A 74 4.45 7.46 -27.69
CA SER A 74 3.45 7.54 -28.77
C SER A 74 3.56 8.87 -29.50
#